data_AF-A0A3D2VRF7-F1
#
_entry.id   AF-A0A3D2VRF7-F1
#
_cell.length_a   1.000
_cell.length_b   1.000
_cell.length_c   1.000
_cell.angle_alpha   90.00
_cell.angle_beta   90.00
_cell.angle_gamma   90.00
#
_symmetry.space_group_name_H-M   'P 1'
#
loop_
_entity.id
_entity.type
_entity.pdbx_description
1 polymer ?
#
loop_
_entity_poly.entity_id
_entity_poly.type
_entity_poly.pdbx_seq_one_letter_code
_entity_poly.pdbx_strand_id
1 'polypeptide(L)'
;YTSLDDGLSAMSHHAQQLGYDGIVLFLDEFILWLASRAADTAWIAREGQKVAKLVESGNADRPVPIISFMARQRDLRELVGQHLPGVEQLSFADTLQWWEARFDRVNLEDRNLPEIAKKRLLRPRGPAEEQHLKSAIDKLLGQQPEVVQTLLTREGDQQMLRDLYPFTPALVQTLIAVSSLLQR
;
A
#
# COMPACT_ATOMS: atom_id res chain seq x y z
N TYR A 1 21.98 6.20 -22.89
CA TYR A 1 21.65 6.15 -21.45
C TYR A 1 20.94 7.44 -21.12
N THR A 2 19.78 7.36 -20.48
CA THR A 2 19.01 8.54 -20.01
C THR A 2 19.05 8.55 -18.49
N SER A 3 19.29 9.70 -17.89
CA SER A 3 19.27 9.83 -16.43
C SER A 3 17.85 9.61 -15.89
N LEU A 4 17.70 9.25 -14.62
CA LEU A 4 16.38 9.12 -14.01
C LEU A 4 15.63 10.45 -14.00
N ASP A 5 16.31 11.57 -13.70
CA ASP A 5 15.69 12.90 -13.67
C ASP A 5 15.14 13.29 -15.06
N ASP A 6 15.89 13.03 -16.12
CA ASP A 6 15.46 13.32 -17.50
C ASP A 6 14.36 12.36 -17.96
N GLY A 7 14.43 11.08 -17.55
CA GLY A 7 13.39 10.10 -17.81
C GLY A 7 12.05 10.50 -17.16
N LEU A 8 12.09 10.95 -15.91
CA LEU A 8 10.91 11.44 -15.19
C LEU A 8 10.34 12.72 -15.82
N SER A 9 11.20 13.64 -16.26
CA SER A 9 10.78 14.83 -17.04
C SER A 9 10.10 14.43 -18.36
N ALA A 10 10.71 13.53 -19.13
CA ALA A 10 10.12 13.04 -20.38
C ALA A 10 8.76 12.35 -20.16
N MET A 11 8.62 11.55 -19.10
CA MET A 11 7.34 10.96 -18.72
C MET A 11 6.30 12.02 -18.38
N SER A 12 6.69 13.05 -17.63
CA SER A 12 5.82 14.18 -17.26
C SER A 12 5.30 14.95 -18.48
N HIS A 13 6.19 15.26 -19.43
CA HIS A 13 5.82 15.87 -20.71
C HIS A 13 4.88 14.98 -21.53
N HIS A 14 5.17 13.68 -21.60
CA HIS A 14 4.32 12.74 -22.31
C HIS A 14 2.92 12.64 -21.69
N ALA A 15 2.83 12.59 -20.36
CA ALA A 15 1.56 12.58 -19.66
C ALA A 15 0.75 13.86 -19.93
N GLN A 16 1.42 15.02 -19.97
CA GLN A 16 0.79 16.28 -20.33
C GLN A 16 0.20 16.26 -21.76
N GLN A 17 0.96 15.75 -22.73
CA GLN A 17 0.52 15.64 -24.13
C GLN A 17 -0.70 14.74 -24.29
N LEU A 18 -0.85 13.73 -23.43
CA LEU A 18 -2.01 12.86 -23.37
C LEU A 18 -3.19 13.45 -22.58
N GLY A 19 -3.02 14.63 -21.96
CA GLY A 19 -4.06 15.30 -21.17
C GLY A 19 -4.22 14.77 -19.75
N TYR A 20 -3.20 14.12 -19.18
CA TYR A 20 -3.21 13.68 -17.78
C TYR A 20 -2.73 14.77 -16.82
N ASP A 21 -3.37 14.87 -15.67
CA ASP A 21 -3.03 15.86 -14.61
C ASP A 21 -2.03 15.35 -13.59
N GLY A 22 -1.65 14.06 -13.64
CA GLY A 22 -0.72 13.46 -12.68
C GLY A 22 -0.22 12.10 -13.10
N ILE A 23 0.96 11.72 -12.60
CA ILE A 23 1.53 10.38 -12.72
C ILE A 23 1.62 9.79 -11.31
N VAL A 24 1.12 8.57 -11.14
CA VAL A 24 1.30 7.80 -9.90
C VAL A 24 2.23 6.63 -10.17
N LEU A 25 3.38 6.61 -9.49
CA LEU A 25 4.36 5.53 -9.57
C LEU A 25 4.22 4.63 -8.34
N PHE A 26 3.95 3.34 -8.56
CA PHE A 26 3.96 2.32 -7.51
C PHE A 26 5.25 1.50 -7.62
N LEU A 27 6.13 1.68 -6.64
CA LEU A 27 7.40 0.98 -6.52
C LEU A 27 7.25 -0.10 -5.45
N ASP A 28 6.71 -1.24 -5.85
CA ASP A 28 6.67 -2.43 -5.02
C ASP A 28 8.00 -3.20 -5.13
N GLU A 29 8.34 -3.96 -4.08
CA GLU A 29 9.56 -4.79 -4.03
C GLU A 29 10.88 -4.02 -4.21
N PHE A 30 10.86 -2.69 -4.35
CA PHE A 30 12.05 -1.88 -4.61
C PHE A 30 13.12 -2.05 -3.52
N ILE A 31 12.64 -2.09 -2.28
CA ILE A 31 13.43 -2.32 -1.10
C ILE A 31 14.07 -3.72 -1.09
N LEU A 32 13.31 -4.74 -1.49
CA LEU A 32 13.82 -6.12 -1.60
C LEU A 32 14.79 -6.29 -2.77
N TRP A 33 14.54 -5.59 -3.87
CA TRP A 33 15.47 -5.51 -5.00
C TRP A 33 16.82 -4.90 -4.60
N LEU A 34 16.83 -3.82 -3.82
CA LEU A 34 18.07 -3.27 -3.28
C LEU A 34 18.77 -4.23 -2.32
N ALA A 35 18.01 -4.85 -1.42
CA ALA A 35 18.56 -5.82 -0.46
C ALA A 35 19.21 -7.02 -1.19
N SER A 36 18.68 -7.46 -2.33
CA SER A 36 19.24 -8.56 -3.12
C SER A 36 20.68 -8.31 -3.62
N ARG A 37 21.13 -7.05 -3.62
CA ARG A 37 22.48 -6.62 -4.02
C ARG A 37 23.21 -5.88 -2.90
N ALA A 38 22.79 -6.04 -1.65
CA ALA A 38 23.34 -5.29 -0.52
C ALA A 38 24.85 -5.50 -0.33
N ALA A 39 25.39 -6.66 -0.73
CA ALA A 39 26.83 -6.97 -0.70
C ALA A 39 27.67 -6.07 -1.63
N ASP A 40 27.06 -5.36 -2.59
CA ASP A 40 27.73 -4.37 -3.44
C ASP A 40 27.40 -2.95 -2.94
N THR A 41 28.17 -2.51 -1.94
CA THR A 41 28.00 -1.20 -1.29
C THR A 41 28.17 -0.02 -2.27
N ALA A 42 29.06 -0.14 -3.26
CA ALA A 42 29.27 0.87 -4.29
C ALA A 42 28.04 0.99 -5.21
N TRP A 43 27.41 -0.13 -5.54
CA TRP A 43 26.16 -0.15 -6.29
C TRP A 43 25.03 0.47 -5.48
N ILE A 44 24.87 0.12 -4.19
CA ILE A 44 23.84 0.72 -3.34
C ILE A 44 24.02 2.23 -3.21
N ALA A 45 25.23 2.71 -2.96
CA ALA A 45 25.49 4.14 -2.84
C ALA A 45 25.07 4.89 -4.12
N ARG A 46 25.35 4.32 -5.30
CA ARG A 46 24.98 4.92 -6.59
C ARG A 46 23.48 4.86 -6.86
N GLU A 47 22.82 3.73 -6.60
CA GLU A 47 21.38 3.58 -6.86
C GLU A 47 20.53 4.30 -5.81
N GLY A 48 20.96 4.33 -4.55
CA GLY A 48 20.30 5.04 -3.46
C GLY A 48 20.17 6.55 -3.72
N GLN A 49 21.19 7.17 -4.32
CA GLN A 49 21.12 8.57 -4.74
C GLN A 49 20.04 8.85 -5.79
N LYS A 50 19.68 7.86 -6.62
CA LYS A 50 18.60 8.01 -7.60
C LYS A 50 17.23 8.00 -6.94
N VAL A 51 17.07 7.32 -5.81
CA VAL A 51 15.78 7.27 -5.07
C VAL A 51 15.41 8.63 -4.54
N ALA A 52 16.40 9.40 -4.06
CA ALA A 52 16.17 10.78 -3.65
C ALA A 52 15.56 11.63 -4.78
N LYS A 53 15.83 11.31 -6.05
CA LYS A 53 15.27 12.02 -7.23
C LYS A 53 13.77 11.82 -7.45
N LEU A 54 13.18 10.82 -6.78
CA LEU A 54 11.73 10.62 -6.74
C LEU A 54 11.03 11.64 -5.84
N VAL A 55 11.76 12.25 -4.90
CA VAL A 55 11.27 13.29 -3.99
C VAL A 55 11.83 14.66 -4.40
N GLU A 56 13.15 14.74 -4.52
CA GLU A 56 13.91 15.95 -4.84
C GLU A 56 14.32 15.94 -6.31
N SER A 57 13.54 16.58 -7.16
CA SER A 57 13.87 16.68 -8.58
C SER A 57 15.11 17.56 -8.82
N GLY A 58 16.11 17.06 -9.53
CA GLY A 58 17.17 17.91 -10.08
C GLY A 58 16.74 18.64 -11.35
N ASN A 59 15.70 18.14 -12.03
CA ASN A 59 15.12 18.75 -13.22
C ASN A 59 13.67 19.18 -12.93
N ALA A 60 13.47 20.48 -12.66
CA ALA A 60 12.17 21.02 -12.31
C ALA A 60 11.18 21.06 -13.49
N ASP A 61 11.62 20.75 -14.72
CA ASP A 61 10.77 20.70 -15.92
C ASP A 61 9.92 19.41 -15.92
N ARG A 62 8.98 19.35 -14.98
CA ARG A 62 7.98 18.29 -14.82
C ARG A 62 6.60 18.96 -14.82
N PRO A 63 6.03 19.25 -16.01
CA PRO A 63 4.77 19.99 -16.12
C PRO A 63 3.57 19.29 -15.46
N VAL A 64 3.62 17.96 -15.35
CA VAL A 64 2.65 17.13 -14.64
C VAL A 64 3.30 16.53 -13.38
N PRO A 65 2.67 16.66 -12.20
CA PRO A 65 3.23 16.14 -10.95
C PRO A 65 3.37 14.62 -10.97
N ILE A 66 4.43 14.13 -10.32
CA ILE A 66 4.70 12.71 -10.13
C ILE A 66 4.60 12.39 -8.64
N ILE A 67 3.74 11.45 -8.30
CA ILE A 67 3.52 10.97 -6.93
C ILE A 67 4.05 9.55 -6.85
N SER A 68 5.07 9.34 -6.02
CA SER A 68 5.72 8.03 -5.88
C SER A 68 5.32 7.35 -4.57
N PHE A 69 4.73 6.16 -4.66
CA PHE A 69 4.50 5.28 -3.52
C PHE A 69 5.52 4.17 -3.53
N MET A 70 6.20 3.97 -2.41
CA MET A 70 7.20 2.92 -2.25
C MET A 70 6.79 2.01 -1.09
N ALA A 71 6.72 0.70 -1.35
CA ALA A 71 6.36 -0.27 -0.33
C ALA A 71 7.56 -0.57 0.59
N ARG A 72 7.34 -0.52 1.91
CA ARG A 72 8.33 -0.85 2.95
C ARG A 72 7.91 -2.13 3.67
N GLN A 73 7.97 -3.26 2.98
CA GLN A 73 7.39 -4.51 3.47
C GLN A 73 8.18 -5.15 4.65
N ARG A 74 9.43 -4.74 4.93
CA ARG A 74 10.24 -5.20 6.09
C ARG A 74 11.19 -4.13 6.61
N ASP A 75 11.62 -4.24 7.86
CA ASP A 75 12.76 -3.46 8.36
C ASP A 75 14.03 -3.94 7.64
N LEU A 76 14.59 -3.06 6.83
CA LEU A 76 15.76 -3.34 6.02
C LEU A 76 16.98 -3.76 6.83
N ARG A 77 17.06 -3.34 8.09
CA ARG A 77 18.13 -3.71 9.02
C ARG A 77 18.11 -5.20 9.32
N GLU A 78 16.92 -5.79 9.39
CA GLU A 78 16.72 -7.22 9.65
C GLU A 78 17.07 -8.07 8.43
N LEU A 79 16.81 -7.57 7.22
CA LEU A 79 17.10 -8.28 5.97
C LEU A 79 18.61 -8.35 5.67
N VAL A 80 19.36 -7.29 5.97
CA VAL A 80 20.78 -7.19 5.63
C VAL A 80 21.70 -7.75 6.71
N GLY A 81 21.26 -7.76 7.98
CA GLY A 81 22.05 -8.27 9.10
C GLY A 81 22.36 -9.77 9.07
N GLN A 82 21.69 -10.55 8.21
CA GLN A 82 21.97 -11.98 8.05
C GLN A 82 23.09 -12.28 7.04
N HIS A 83 23.44 -11.34 6.16
CA HIS A 83 24.27 -11.62 4.97
C HIS A 83 25.52 -10.72 4.83
N LEU A 84 25.71 -9.70 5.68
CA LEU A 84 26.82 -8.75 5.54
C LEU A 84 27.67 -8.59 6.83
N PRO A 85 29.00 -8.35 6.69
CA PRO A 85 29.85 -7.92 7.79
C PRO A 85 29.40 -6.57 8.38
N GLY A 86 29.62 -6.38 9.70
CA GLY A 86 29.03 -5.27 10.45
C GLY A 86 29.34 -3.84 9.94
N VAL A 87 30.47 -3.61 9.27
CA VAL A 87 30.82 -2.28 8.72
C VAL A 87 29.98 -1.93 7.48
N GLU A 88 29.77 -2.91 6.59
CA GLU A 88 28.97 -2.70 5.38
C GLU A 88 27.49 -2.58 5.73
N GLN A 89 27.03 -3.34 6.73
CA GLN A 89 25.66 -3.24 7.26
C GLN A 89 25.34 -1.83 7.79
N LEU A 90 26.28 -1.20 8.49
CA LEU A 90 26.11 0.18 8.99
C LEU A 90 26.02 1.20 7.85
N SER A 91 26.92 1.11 6.87
CA SER A 91 26.90 2.03 5.72
C SER A 91 25.61 1.93 4.88
N PHE A 92 25.09 0.71 4.74
CA PHE A 92 23.81 0.45 4.11
C PHE A 92 22.68 1.08 4.93
N ALA A 93 22.60 0.79 6.23
CA ALA A 93 21.59 1.34 7.12
C ALA A 93 21.58 2.89 7.14
N ASP A 94 22.75 3.53 7.12
CA ASP A 94 22.87 4.99 7.08
C ASP A 94 22.35 5.59 5.77
N THR A 95 22.72 4.97 4.63
CA THR A 95 22.19 5.36 3.31
C THR A 95 20.67 5.19 3.30
N LEU A 96 20.19 4.09 3.89
CA LEU A 96 18.78 3.80 4.00
C LEU A 96 18.03 4.64 5.06
N GLN A 97 18.71 5.30 5.97
CA GLN A 97 18.04 6.23 6.89
C GLN A 97 17.93 7.60 6.25
N TRP A 98 18.97 8.00 5.52
CA TRP A 98 19.06 9.31 4.87
C TRP A 98 17.95 9.53 3.83
N TRP A 99 17.72 8.56 2.94
CA TRP A 99 16.63 8.62 1.96
C TRP A 99 15.21 8.45 2.60
N GLU A 100 15.03 7.67 3.67
CA GLU A 100 13.73 7.43 4.35
C GLU A 100 13.23 8.73 4.96
N ALA A 101 14.15 9.55 5.50
CA ALA A 101 13.83 10.86 6.04
C ALA A 101 13.24 11.84 4.99
N ARG A 102 13.32 11.52 3.69
CA ARG A 102 12.74 12.32 2.60
C ARG A 102 11.35 11.85 2.18
N PHE A 103 10.93 10.66 2.58
CA PHE A 103 9.61 10.15 2.26
C PHE A 103 8.66 10.39 3.43
N ASP A 104 7.47 10.89 3.11
CA ASP A 104 6.36 10.86 4.06
C ASP A 104 5.88 9.41 4.23
N ARG A 105 5.68 9.00 5.48
CA ARG A 105 5.19 7.66 5.79
C ARG A 105 3.68 7.64 5.83
N VAL A 106 3.09 6.88 4.91
CA VAL A 106 1.66 6.51 4.96
C VAL A 106 1.54 5.14 5.61
N ASN A 107 0.91 5.06 6.80
CA ASN A 107 0.65 3.78 7.46
C ASN A 107 -0.61 3.14 6.89
N LEU A 108 -0.47 2.00 6.22
CA LEU A 108 -1.60 1.18 5.78
C LEU A 108 -1.93 0.19 6.89
N GLU A 109 -2.94 0.52 7.69
CA GLU A 109 -3.39 -0.36 8.76
C GLU A 109 -4.31 -1.47 8.23
N ASP A 110 -4.17 -2.66 8.80
CA ASP A 110 -4.95 -3.86 8.46
C ASP A 110 -6.45 -3.70 8.76
N ARG A 111 -6.83 -2.68 9.55
CA ARG A 111 -8.22 -2.33 9.85
C ARG A 111 -9.02 -1.82 8.65
N ASN A 112 -8.37 -1.56 7.51
CA ASN A 112 -9.03 -1.04 6.31
C ASN A 112 -9.67 -2.11 5.43
N LEU A 113 -9.50 -3.40 5.73
CA LEU A 113 -10.06 -4.49 4.92
C LEU A 113 -11.57 -4.40 4.70
N PRO A 114 -12.41 -4.04 5.70
CA PRO A 114 -13.84 -3.83 5.48
C PRO A 114 -14.16 -2.72 4.48
N GLU A 115 -13.45 -1.58 4.59
CA GLU A 115 -13.61 -0.45 3.67
C GLU A 115 -13.14 -0.79 2.25
N ILE A 116 -12.06 -1.57 2.12
CA ILE A 116 -11.57 -2.06 0.83
C ILE A 116 -12.59 -3.01 0.20
N ALA A 117 -13.14 -3.95 0.95
CA ALA A 117 -14.18 -4.85 0.48
C ALA A 117 -15.41 -4.07 0.01
N LYS A 118 -15.89 -3.12 0.82
CA LYS A 118 -17.02 -2.24 0.48
C LYS A 118 -16.80 -1.49 -0.84
N LYS A 119 -15.64 -0.85 -1.01
CA LYS A 119 -15.37 0.01 -2.17
C LYS A 119 -14.97 -0.73 -3.43
N ARG A 120 -14.27 -1.86 -3.31
CA ARG A 120 -13.69 -2.58 -4.47
C ARG A 120 -14.43 -3.84 -4.86
N LEU A 121 -15.00 -4.57 -3.89
CA LEU A 121 -15.67 -5.86 -4.13
C LEU A 121 -17.19 -5.75 -4.10
N LEU A 122 -17.72 -4.97 -3.16
CA LEU A 122 -19.15 -4.92 -2.84
C LEU A 122 -19.87 -3.70 -3.42
N ARG A 123 -19.21 -2.93 -4.29
CA ARG A 123 -19.79 -1.74 -4.91
C ARG A 123 -21.02 -2.13 -5.75
N PRO A 124 -22.23 -1.61 -5.44
CA PRO A 124 -23.41 -1.87 -6.24
C PRO A 124 -23.23 -1.36 -7.68
N ARG A 125 -23.82 -2.10 -8.64
CA ARG A 125 -23.76 -1.74 -10.06
C ARG A 125 -24.73 -0.62 -10.43
N GLY A 126 -25.73 -0.37 -9.60
CA GLY A 126 -26.73 0.67 -9.81
C GLY A 126 -27.71 0.80 -8.64
N PRO A 127 -28.67 1.75 -8.77
CA PRO A 127 -29.64 2.06 -7.71
C PRO A 127 -30.56 0.89 -7.36
N ALA A 128 -30.91 0.05 -8.34
CA ALA A 128 -31.79 -1.10 -8.14
C ALA A 128 -31.09 -2.19 -7.29
N GLU A 129 -29.82 -2.49 -7.59
CA GLU A 129 -29.01 -3.43 -6.82
C GLU A 129 -28.78 -2.94 -5.39
N GLU A 130 -28.56 -1.63 -5.20
CA GLU A 130 -28.43 -1.03 -3.88
C GLU A 130 -29.71 -1.19 -3.05
N GLN A 131 -30.88 -0.99 -3.67
CA GLN A 131 -32.16 -1.19 -3.00
C GLN A 131 -32.43 -2.67 -2.68
N HIS A 132 -32.06 -3.59 -3.58
CA HIS A 132 -32.11 -5.04 -3.31
C HIS A 132 -31.21 -5.44 -2.14
N LEU A 133 -29.98 -4.93 -2.12
CA LEU A 133 -29.01 -5.17 -1.05
C LEU A 133 -29.55 -4.69 0.29
N LYS A 134 -30.05 -3.45 0.35
CA LYS A 134 -30.66 -2.88 1.54
C LYS A 134 -31.84 -3.72 2.05
N SER A 135 -32.73 -4.14 1.14
CA SER A 135 -33.88 -4.98 1.48
C SER A 135 -33.46 -6.35 2.03
N ALA A 136 -32.39 -6.95 1.50
CA ALA A 136 -31.86 -8.22 1.98
C ALA A 136 -31.24 -8.08 3.39
N ILE A 137 -30.50 -7.00 3.62
CA ILE A 137 -29.92 -6.71 4.93
C ILE A 137 -31.00 -6.43 5.97
N ASP A 138 -32.03 -5.65 5.63
CA ASP A 138 -33.12 -5.35 6.55
C ASP A 138 -33.91 -6.62 6.92
N LYS A 139 -34.08 -7.57 5.99
CA LYS A 139 -34.64 -8.90 6.29
C LYS A 139 -33.75 -9.72 7.23
N LEU A 140 -32.43 -9.67 7.06
CA LEU A 140 -31.46 -10.34 7.92
C LEU A 140 -31.49 -9.75 9.34
N LEU A 141 -31.50 -8.42 9.46
CA LEU A 141 -31.56 -7.72 10.74
C LEU A 141 -32.89 -7.92 11.46
N GLY A 142 -33.96 -8.21 10.73
CA GLY A 142 -35.26 -8.59 11.28
C GLY A 142 -35.35 -10.05 11.77
N GLN A 143 -34.28 -10.85 11.65
CA GLN A 143 -34.24 -12.21 12.20
C GLN A 143 -34.02 -12.21 13.72
N GLN A 144 -33.96 -13.40 14.32
CA GLN A 144 -33.80 -13.56 15.76
C GLN A 144 -32.52 -12.84 16.26
N PRO A 145 -32.58 -12.07 17.36
CA PRO A 145 -31.45 -11.29 17.87
C PRO A 145 -30.17 -12.10 18.09
N GLU A 146 -30.30 -13.36 18.53
CA GLU A 146 -29.16 -14.25 18.78
C GLU A 146 -28.37 -14.58 17.51
N VAL A 147 -29.06 -14.78 16.37
CA VAL A 147 -28.43 -15.02 15.07
C VAL A 147 -27.66 -13.78 14.63
N VAL A 148 -28.29 -12.60 14.69
CA VAL A 148 -27.65 -11.33 14.32
C VAL A 148 -26.43 -11.07 15.19
N GLN A 149 -26.52 -11.31 16.50
CA GLN A 149 -25.41 -11.13 17.44
C GLN A 149 -24.23 -12.07 17.13
N THR A 150 -24.50 -13.30 16.69
CA THR A 150 -23.47 -14.26 16.26
C THR A 150 -22.74 -13.77 15.01
N LEU A 151 -23.45 -13.19 14.04
CA LEU A 151 -22.85 -12.66 12.80
C LEU A 151 -22.00 -11.39 13.05
N LEU A 152 -22.41 -10.56 14.01
CA LEU A 152 -21.75 -9.31 14.39
C LEU A 152 -20.48 -9.51 15.22
N THR A 153 -20.38 -10.61 15.97
CA THR A 153 -19.33 -10.85 16.99
C THR A 153 -19.30 -9.77 18.08
N ARG A 154 -18.22 -9.73 18.90
CA ARG A 154 -18.06 -8.75 19.99
C ARG A 154 -17.66 -7.37 19.49
N GLU A 155 -17.06 -7.28 18.30
CA GLU A 155 -16.43 -6.05 17.79
C GLU A 155 -17.16 -5.45 16.58
N GLY A 156 -18.07 -6.19 15.93
CA GLY A 156 -18.83 -5.69 14.79
C GLY A 156 -20.15 -5.05 15.21
N ASP A 157 -20.58 -4.05 14.45
CA ASP A 157 -21.87 -3.39 14.60
C ASP A 157 -22.75 -3.57 13.35
N GLN A 158 -24.00 -3.10 13.42
CA GLN A 158 -24.93 -3.20 12.29
C GLN A 158 -24.44 -2.43 11.06
N GLN A 159 -23.63 -1.38 11.24
CA GLN A 159 -23.08 -0.62 10.14
C GLN A 159 -22.00 -1.43 9.39
N MET A 160 -21.12 -2.10 10.12
CA MET A 160 -20.13 -3.01 9.58
C MET A 160 -20.79 -4.18 8.82
N LEU A 161 -21.90 -4.72 9.33
CA LEU A 161 -22.68 -5.74 8.59
C LEU A 161 -23.27 -5.18 7.29
N ARG A 162 -23.82 -3.96 7.31
CA ARG A 162 -24.32 -3.29 6.09
C ARG A 162 -23.21 -3.07 5.06
N ASP A 163 -22.01 -2.73 5.53
CA ASP A 163 -20.86 -2.42 4.70
C ASP A 163 -20.17 -3.65 4.12
N LEU A 164 -20.31 -4.81 4.77
CA LEU A 164 -19.68 -6.07 4.40
C LEU A 164 -20.61 -7.07 3.72
N TYR A 165 -21.93 -6.88 3.78
CA TYR A 165 -22.89 -7.83 3.20
C TYR A 165 -22.57 -8.11 1.72
N PRO A 166 -22.54 -9.39 1.29
CA PRO A 166 -23.07 -10.59 1.96
C PRO A 166 -22.11 -11.28 2.93
N PHE A 167 -20.92 -10.74 3.18
CA PHE A 167 -20.00 -11.27 4.18
C PHE A 167 -20.39 -10.84 5.60
N THR A 168 -20.12 -11.69 6.57
CA THR A 168 -20.36 -11.39 7.98
C THR A 168 -19.12 -10.72 8.59
N PRO A 169 -19.27 -9.79 9.54
CA PRO A 169 -18.17 -9.28 10.34
C PRO A 169 -17.28 -10.39 10.92
N ALA A 170 -17.91 -11.48 11.40
CA ALA A 170 -17.22 -12.67 11.90
C ALA A 170 -16.26 -13.31 10.89
N LEU A 171 -16.70 -13.49 9.64
CA LEU A 171 -15.87 -14.05 8.57
C LEU A 171 -14.68 -13.15 8.27
N VAL A 172 -14.91 -11.84 8.13
CA VAL A 172 -13.84 -10.88 7.80
C VAL A 172 -12.80 -10.82 8.93
N GLN A 173 -13.23 -10.77 10.19
CA GLN A 173 -12.32 -10.82 11.34
C GLN A 173 -11.50 -12.11 11.38
N THR A 174 -12.12 -13.24 11.04
CA THR A 174 -11.42 -14.53 10.98
C THR A 174 -10.33 -14.52 9.89
N LEU A 175 -10.63 -13.97 8.71
CA LEU A 175 -9.64 -13.85 7.63
C LEU A 175 -8.47 -12.94 8.02
N ILE A 176 -8.73 -11.84 8.72
CA ILE A 176 -7.69 -10.95 9.25
C ILE A 176 -6.80 -11.71 10.23
N ALA A 177 -7.41 -12.40 11.20
CA ALA A 177 -6.69 -13.18 12.20
C ALA A 177 -5.81 -14.27 11.54
N VAL A 178 -6.36 -15.05 10.60
CA VAL A 178 -5.61 -16.09 9.87
C VAL A 178 -4.48 -15.47 9.03
N SER A 179 -4.72 -14.37 8.32
CA SER A 179 -3.68 -13.69 7.54
C SER A 179 -2.51 -13.23 8.41
N SER A 180 -2.80 -12.63 9.57
CA SER A 180 -1.75 -12.19 10.50
C SER A 180 -0.92 -13.34 11.07
N LEU A 181 -1.50 -14.53 11.23
CA LEU A 181 -0.78 -15.73 11.65
C LEU A 181 0.15 -16.27 10.56
N LEU A 182 -0.24 -16.14 9.27
CA LEU A 182 0.56 -16.60 8.13
C LEU A 182 1.69 -15.66 7.73
N GLN A 183 1.62 -14.39 8.15
CA GLN A 183 2.65 -13.37 7.88
C GLN A 183 3.81 -13.40 8.89
N ARG A 184 3.72 -14.23 9.94
CA ARG A 184 4.80 -14.49 10.90
C ARG A 184 5.68 -15.64 10.43
#